data_AF-A0A1A7WD36-F1
#
_entry.id   AF-A0A1A7WD36-F1
#
_cell.length_a   1.000
_cell.length_b   1.000
_cell.length_c   1.000
_cell.angle_alpha   90.00
_cell.angle_beta   90.00
_cell.angle_gamma   90.00
#
_symmetry.space_group_name_H-M   'P 1'
#
loop_
_entity.id
_entity.type
_entity.pdbx_description
1 polymer ?
#
loop_
_entity_poly.entity_id
_entity_poly.type
_entity_poly.pdbx_seq_one_letter_code
_entity_poly.pdbx_strand_id
1 'polypeptide(L)'
;MATEDAAARSRSGAGLSRGTPLGQTRPLLTLLCLCSLLPAPARCLLGFRPEETGAALSVENGVLKATEGTRFTLRVYYSTSPHRLNRTAGTRANNAAPWIAFIEEPSSGREGQIHPKRNMCMDKNARTSDIEVLGSFKSASSRNSVLVELLAKDLRRGERTKYYSMCAFDGSKWEHYRTRDFWVAVTESSAAPEVWLQVLVSVLLLGLSALFSGLNLSLLALDPVELQVLQNSGTDKEQNYARKIESVRRHGNYVLCTLLLGNAIINASLAVWMCQILGMTWLSTVICAFGIFFIGEILPHSVASRHGLAIASKTIWVTRLLMVLSFPISYPISKLLDLILNQEISNFYTREKLLEMLR
;
A
#
# COMPACT_ATOMS: atom_id res chain seq x y z
N MET A 1 80.92 32.60 71.26
CA MET A 1 79.74 32.63 72.16
C MET A 1 78.64 31.85 71.46
N ALA A 2 78.10 30.86 72.15
CA ALA A 2 77.32 29.75 71.61
C ALA A 2 75.88 30.13 71.20
N THR A 3 75.34 29.31 70.27
CA THR A 3 73.92 28.90 70.04
C THR A 3 72.91 30.01 69.73
N GLU A 4 71.98 29.91 68.78
CA GLU A 4 71.08 28.83 68.31
C GLU A 4 70.65 29.17 66.85
N ASP A 5 70.71 28.20 65.92
CA ASP A 5 69.57 27.45 65.34
C ASP A 5 68.53 28.28 64.57
N ALA A 6 67.99 27.89 63.42
CA ALA A 6 68.25 26.84 62.44
C ALA A 6 67.30 27.11 61.25
N ALA A 7 67.74 26.77 60.04
CA ALA A 7 66.95 26.23 58.92
C ALA A 7 65.78 27.08 58.33
N ALA A 8 65.56 27.22 57.02
CA ALA A 8 66.02 26.46 55.87
C ALA A 8 65.86 27.28 54.56
N ARG A 9 66.92 27.24 53.72
CA ARG A 9 66.95 26.98 52.26
C ARG A 9 65.83 27.59 51.40
N SER A 10 66.08 28.58 50.53
CA SER A 10 66.97 28.55 49.32
C SER A 10 66.65 27.36 48.40
N ARG A 11 66.41 27.51 47.10
CA ARG A 11 67.29 28.20 46.15
C ARG A 11 66.66 28.15 44.74
N SER A 12 66.95 29.20 43.96
CA SER A 12 67.56 29.17 42.62
C SER A 12 66.82 28.46 41.48
N GLY A 13 66.68 29.03 40.28
CA GLY A 13 67.31 30.23 39.74
C GLY A 13 67.49 30.09 38.22
N ALA A 14 67.85 31.23 37.61
CA ALA A 14 68.46 31.40 36.28
C ALA A 14 67.59 31.05 35.05
N GLY A 15 67.65 31.76 33.93
CA GLY A 15 68.58 32.82 33.56
C GLY A 15 68.20 33.50 32.25
N LEU A 16 68.70 34.73 32.13
CA LEU A 16 69.08 35.50 30.95
C LEU A 16 69.05 34.76 29.58
N SER A 17 68.43 35.35 28.56
CA SER A 17 69.12 35.69 27.30
C SER A 17 68.27 36.45 26.29
N ARG A 18 68.97 37.35 25.59
CA ARG A 18 68.59 38.27 24.49
C ARG A 18 67.87 37.61 23.31
N GLY A 19 67.03 38.41 22.64
CA GLY A 19 66.71 38.23 21.22
C GLY A 19 65.50 39.06 20.75
N THR A 20 65.72 40.28 20.26
CA THR A 20 64.89 40.87 19.18
C THR A 20 65.28 40.18 17.86
N PRO A 21 64.43 40.06 16.80
CA PRO A 21 63.58 41.16 16.30
C PRO A 21 62.25 40.78 15.56
N LEU A 22 61.53 41.84 15.18
CA LEU A 22 60.63 42.01 14.02
C LEU A 22 59.42 41.07 13.80
N GLY A 23 58.22 41.65 13.96
CA GLY A 23 57.22 41.71 12.88
C GLY A 23 56.12 40.65 12.82
N GLN A 24 55.05 40.77 13.62
CA GLN A 24 53.77 40.08 13.31
C GLN A 24 52.58 40.55 14.18
N THR A 25 51.98 41.71 13.91
CA THR A 25 50.72 42.13 14.61
C THR A 25 49.70 42.78 13.67
N ARG A 26 49.57 42.27 12.44
CA ARG A 26 48.53 42.71 11.48
C ARG A 26 47.72 41.61 10.76
N PRO A 27 47.52 40.36 11.27
CA PRO A 27 46.53 39.46 10.67
C PRO A 27 45.19 39.40 11.44
N LEU A 28 45.15 39.78 12.72
CA LEU A 28 43.96 39.55 13.56
C LEU A 28 42.84 40.57 13.33
N LEU A 29 43.20 41.84 13.08
CA LEU A 29 42.21 42.92 12.86
C LEU A 29 41.52 42.82 11.49
N THR A 30 42.25 42.34 10.48
CA THR A 30 41.72 42.10 9.12
C THR A 30 40.78 40.90 9.09
N LEU A 31 41.03 39.87 9.90
CA LEU A 31 40.14 38.70 10.01
C LEU A 31 38.80 39.06 10.70
N LEU A 32 38.85 39.96 11.69
CA LEU A 32 37.65 40.47 12.38
C LEU A 32 36.79 41.39 11.49
N CYS A 33 37.39 42.14 10.56
CA CYS A 33 36.65 42.95 9.58
C CYS A 33 36.11 42.15 8.38
N LEU A 34 36.69 40.99 8.04
CA LEU A 34 36.12 40.13 6.99
C LEU A 34 34.90 39.32 7.48
N CYS A 35 34.80 39.03 8.78
CA CYS A 35 33.64 38.32 9.34
C CYS A 35 32.36 39.15 9.41
N SER A 36 32.43 40.49 9.34
CA SER A 36 31.25 41.37 9.31
C SER A 36 30.64 41.56 7.92
N LEU A 37 31.27 40.99 6.87
CA LEU A 37 30.78 40.99 5.49
C LEU A 37 30.08 39.68 5.09
N LEU A 38 29.90 38.74 6.00
CA LEU A 38 29.07 37.56 5.71
C LEU A 38 27.62 38.03 5.50
N PRO A 39 27.01 37.75 4.33
CA PRO A 39 25.59 37.98 4.14
C PRO A 39 24.82 37.23 5.24
N ALA A 40 23.84 37.89 5.85
CA ALA A 40 22.98 37.29 6.87
C ALA A 40 22.52 35.89 6.42
N PRO A 41 22.44 34.90 7.32
CA PRO A 41 22.05 33.55 6.93
C PRO A 41 20.69 33.61 6.24
N ALA A 42 20.67 33.25 4.96
CA ALA A 42 19.44 33.03 4.22
C ALA A 42 18.59 32.04 5.04
N ARG A 43 17.35 32.43 5.35
CA ARG A 43 16.36 31.57 6.00
C ARG A 43 15.94 30.53 4.99
N CYS A 44 16.77 29.51 4.87
CA CYS A 44 16.54 28.42 3.95
C CYS A 44 15.62 27.39 4.63
N LEU A 45 14.56 27.01 3.91
CA LEU A 45 13.83 25.78 4.16
C LEU A 45 14.82 24.61 4.07
N LEU A 46 15.02 23.89 5.16
CA LEU A 46 15.94 22.74 5.22
C LEU A 46 15.28 21.47 4.69
N GLY A 47 13.97 21.35 4.89
CA GLY A 47 13.20 20.17 4.53
C GLY A 47 11.86 20.15 5.24
N PHE A 48 11.03 19.17 4.92
CA PHE A 48 9.82 18.87 5.66
C PHE A 48 9.63 17.38 5.82
N ARG A 49 8.82 16.99 6.80
CA ARG A 49 8.46 15.61 7.07
C ARG A 49 6.97 15.55 7.44
N PRO A 50 6.21 14.54 6.98
CA PRO A 50 4.86 14.31 7.49
C PRO A 50 4.89 13.95 8.98
N GLU A 51 3.99 14.55 9.76
CA GLU A 51 3.86 14.23 11.19
C GLU A 51 3.16 12.88 11.39
N GLU A 52 2.12 12.64 10.59
CA GLU A 52 1.36 11.39 10.56
C GLU A 52 1.40 10.81 9.15
N THR A 53 1.74 9.53 9.04
CA THR A 53 1.71 8.77 7.79
C THR A 53 0.61 7.73 7.92
N GLY A 54 -0.32 7.71 6.96
CA GLY A 54 -1.51 6.85 6.99
C GLY A 54 -1.93 6.47 5.58
N ALA A 55 -3.14 5.92 5.41
CA ALA A 55 -3.64 5.57 4.07
C ALA A 55 -3.72 6.79 3.11
N ALA A 56 -3.93 7.98 3.68
CA ALA A 56 -4.08 9.24 2.96
C ALA A 56 -2.75 9.95 2.61
N LEU A 57 -1.65 9.61 3.29
CA LEU A 57 -0.38 10.33 3.16
C LEU A 57 0.78 9.35 3.17
N SER A 58 1.55 9.31 2.09
CA SER A 58 2.67 8.39 1.88
C SER A 58 3.86 9.14 1.26
N VAL A 59 5.08 8.66 1.49
CA VAL A 59 6.29 9.21 0.85
C VAL A 59 6.88 8.15 -0.06
N GLU A 60 6.96 8.44 -1.36
CA GLU A 60 7.46 7.49 -2.36
C GLU A 60 8.44 8.19 -3.29
N ASN A 61 9.65 7.63 -3.46
CA ASN A 61 10.70 8.18 -4.32
C ASN A 61 11.08 9.65 -3.97
N GLY A 62 11.03 10.01 -2.69
CA GLY A 62 11.33 11.37 -2.21
C GLY A 62 10.20 12.39 -2.41
N VAL A 63 9.06 11.99 -3.00
CA VAL A 63 7.89 12.85 -3.19
C VAL A 63 6.82 12.51 -2.16
N LEU A 64 6.25 13.53 -1.52
CA LEU A 64 5.13 13.36 -0.60
C LEU A 64 3.84 13.17 -1.41
N LYS A 65 3.18 12.02 -1.31
CA LYS A 65 1.88 11.73 -1.90
C LYS A 65 0.77 11.98 -0.87
N ALA A 66 -0.20 12.81 -1.23
CA ALA A 66 -1.40 13.07 -0.45
C ALA A 66 -2.64 12.68 -1.28
N THR A 67 -3.62 12.03 -0.66
CA THR A 67 -4.92 11.78 -1.30
C THR A 67 -5.74 13.06 -1.33
N GLU A 68 -6.48 13.28 -2.42
CA GLU A 68 -7.37 14.42 -2.54
C GLU A 68 -8.43 14.45 -1.41
N GLY A 69 -8.89 15.64 -1.05
CA GLY A 69 -9.90 15.85 0.00
C GLY A 69 -9.36 15.66 1.43
N THR A 70 -8.08 15.37 1.61
CA THR A 70 -7.51 15.07 2.94
C THR A 70 -6.75 16.23 3.55
N ARG A 71 -6.84 16.31 4.89
CA ARG A 71 -6.06 17.23 5.72
C ARG A 71 -4.86 16.50 6.28
N PHE A 72 -3.69 17.11 6.19
CA PHE A 72 -2.46 16.53 6.69
C PHE A 72 -1.54 17.60 7.28
N THR A 73 -0.68 17.18 8.21
CA THR A 73 0.25 18.07 8.90
C THR A 73 1.67 17.77 8.49
N LEU A 74 2.39 18.81 8.05
CA LEU A 74 3.81 18.76 7.75
C LEU A 74 4.61 19.47 8.83
N ARG A 75 5.63 18.79 9.33
CA ARG A 75 6.69 19.41 10.11
C ARG A 75 7.74 19.98 9.17
N VAL A 76 7.87 21.29 9.17
CA VAL A 76 8.78 22.03 8.32
C VAL A 76 9.99 22.50 9.13
N TYR A 77 11.20 22.25 8.63
CA TYR A 77 12.47 22.61 9.25
C TYR A 77 13.11 23.82 8.58
N TYR A 78 13.68 24.72 9.37
CA TYR A 78 14.31 25.95 8.89
C TYR A 78 15.60 26.26 9.66
N SER A 79 16.53 26.97 9.01
CA SER A 79 17.83 27.32 9.61
C SER A 79 17.72 28.28 10.80
N THR A 80 16.75 29.21 10.75
CA THR A 80 16.47 30.20 11.82
C THR A 80 14.98 30.45 11.97
N SER A 81 14.49 30.53 13.21
CA SER A 81 13.05 30.72 13.51
C SER A 81 12.40 31.86 12.72
N PRO A 82 11.23 31.64 12.08
CA PRO A 82 10.46 32.69 11.40
C PRO A 82 9.81 33.60 12.45
N HIS A 83 10.63 34.19 13.34
CA HIS A 83 10.17 34.93 14.50
C HIS A 83 9.81 36.39 14.17
N ARG A 84 10.12 36.87 12.95
CA ARG A 84 9.89 38.27 12.54
C ARG A 84 8.73 38.52 11.58
N LEU A 85 7.94 37.52 11.18
CA LEU A 85 6.78 37.77 10.31
C LEU A 85 5.49 38.11 11.06
N ASN A 86 5.44 37.90 12.39
CA ASN A 86 4.24 38.13 13.19
C ASN A 86 4.16 39.51 13.87
N ARG A 87 5.16 40.41 13.73
CA ARG A 87 5.16 41.68 14.48
C ARG A 87 4.51 42.87 13.75
N THR A 88 4.10 42.69 12.49
CA THR A 88 3.38 43.73 11.72
C THR A 88 1.95 43.33 11.37
N ALA A 89 1.52 42.10 11.64
CA ALA A 89 0.13 41.72 11.56
C ALA A 89 -0.52 41.94 12.93
N GLY A 90 -1.14 43.10 13.10
CA GLY A 90 -2.00 43.39 14.23
C GLY A 90 -3.00 42.24 14.45
N THR A 91 -3.30 42.00 15.72
CA THR A 91 -4.45 41.24 16.21
C THR A 91 -5.62 41.24 15.23
N ARG A 92 -5.93 40.05 14.68
CA ARG A 92 -7.00 39.66 13.73
C ARG A 92 -6.54 39.43 12.28
N ALA A 93 -6.14 38.20 11.95
CA ALA A 93 -6.56 37.48 10.72
C ALA A 93 -5.89 36.11 10.61
N ASN A 94 -6.74 35.08 10.50
CA ASN A 94 -6.70 33.76 9.86
C ASN A 94 -5.61 33.36 8.83
N ASN A 95 -4.45 34.01 8.73
CA ASN A 95 -3.41 33.60 7.77
C ASN A 95 -2.43 32.63 8.42
N ALA A 96 -2.72 31.34 8.28
CA ALA A 96 -1.81 30.26 8.57
C ALA A 96 -0.59 30.28 7.64
N ALA A 97 0.62 30.23 8.20
CA ALA A 97 1.90 30.21 7.47
C ALA A 97 1.93 30.99 6.13
N PRO A 98 1.84 32.34 6.12
CA PRO A 98 1.86 33.16 4.89
C PRO A 98 3.19 33.11 4.12
N TRP A 99 4.13 32.30 4.58
CA TRP A 99 5.47 32.11 4.06
C TRP A 99 5.64 30.80 3.28
N ILE A 100 4.60 29.95 3.16
CA ILE A 100 4.61 28.79 2.26
C ILE A 100 3.55 28.98 1.17
N ALA A 101 3.89 28.59 -0.05
CA ALA A 101 2.94 28.45 -1.15
C ALA A 101 3.31 27.25 -2.01
N PHE A 102 2.42 26.82 -2.88
CA PHE A 102 2.63 25.71 -3.81
C PHE A 102 2.44 26.18 -5.24
N ILE A 103 3.16 25.59 -6.18
CA ILE A 103 3.05 25.83 -7.62
C ILE A 103 2.80 24.50 -8.32
N GLU A 104 1.90 24.48 -9.29
CA GLU A 104 1.63 23.31 -10.13
C GLU A 104 2.82 23.05 -11.07
N GLU A 105 3.39 21.85 -11.01
CA GLU A 105 4.43 21.40 -11.92
C GLU A 105 3.82 20.49 -13.00
N PRO A 106 4.28 20.59 -14.26
CA PRO A 106 3.83 19.68 -15.31
C PRO A 106 4.21 18.24 -14.96
N SER A 107 3.29 17.31 -15.22
CA SER A 107 3.49 15.87 -15.00
C SER A 107 4.82 15.37 -15.56
N SER A 108 5.44 14.41 -14.86
CA SER A 108 6.78 13.80 -15.07
C SER A 108 7.08 13.19 -16.46
N GLY A 109 6.23 13.41 -17.48
CA GLY A 109 6.45 13.04 -18.88
C GLY A 109 6.58 14.23 -19.84
N ARG A 110 6.56 15.47 -19.35
CA ARG A 110 6.76 16.71 -20.13
C ARG A 110 7.98 17.49 -19.66
N GLU A 111 9.09 16.79 -19.45
CA GLU A 111 10.37 17.34 -18.96
C GLU A 111 11.02 18.36 -19.93
N GLY A 112 10.43 18.56 -21.12
CA GLY A 112 10.88 19.50 -22.14
C GLY A 112 10.24 20.90 -22.12
N GLN A 113 9.27 21.19 -21.24
CA GLN A 113 8.72 22.55 -21.15
C GLN A 113 9.59 23.38 -20.19
N ILE A 114 10.66 23.93 -20.77
CA ILE A 114 11.60 24.86 -20.15
C ILE A 114 10.79 25.97 -19.47
N HIS A 115 10.63 25.86 -18.16
CA HIS A 115 10.15 26.98 -17.37
C HIS A 115 11.16 28.12 -17.56
N PRO A 116 10.70 29.37 -17.80
CA PRO A 116 11.62 30.50 -17.88
C PRO A 116 12.48 30.51 -16.62
N LYS A 117 13.72 31.02 -16.71
CA LYS A 117 14.66 31.25 -15.57
C LYS A 117 14.10 32.22 -14.49
N ARG A 118 12.79 32.45 -14.48
CA ARG A 118 12.04 33.35 -13.61
C ARG A 118 11.47 32.56 -12.43
N ASN A 119 11.63 33.10 -11.22
CA ASN A 119 11.03 32.53 -10.01
C ASN A 119 9.52 32.74 -10.02
N MET A 120 8.75 31.68 -10.29
CA MET A 120 7.28 31.74 -10.34
C MET A 120 6.64 32.00 -8.97
N CYS A 121 7.32 31.69 -7.86
CA CYS A 121 6.84 31.97 -6.50
C CYS A 121 6.64 33.47 -6.20
N MET A 122 7.28 34.35 -6.97
CA MET A 122 7.12 35.81 -6.85
C MET A 122 5.80 36.30 -7.46
N ASP A 123 5.22 35.54 -8.39
CA ASP A 123 3.91 35.85 -8.96
C ASP A 123 2.82 35.23 -8.06
N LYS A 124 1.85 36.04 -7.63
CA LYS A 124 0.73 35.56 -6.83
C LYS A 124 -0.21 34.70 -7.65
N ASN A 125 -0.33 34.97 -8.95
CA ASN A 125 -1.25 34.26 -9.84
C ASN A 125 -0.72 32.86 -10.23
N ALA A 126 0.58 32.62 -10.05
CA ALA A 126 1.21 31.34 -10.29
C ALA A 126 1.03 30.33 -9.12
N ARG A 127 0.50 30.78 -7.98
CA ARG A 127 0.29 29.93 -6.80
C ARG A 127 -0.98 29.12 -6.98
N THR A 128 -0.89 27.82 -6.75
CA THR A 128 -2.07 26.96 -6.81
C THR A 128 -3.01 27.22 -5.62
N SER A 129 -4.31 27.07 -5.87
CA SER A 129 -5.36 27.02 -4.84
C SER A 129 -5.76 25.60 -4.45
N ASP A 130 -5.11 24.59 -5.04
CA ASP A 130 -5.43 23.17 -4.88
C ASP A 130 -4.85 22.60 -3.59
N ILE A 131 -3.81 23.24 -3.03
CA ILE A 131 -3.28 22.97 -1.69
C ILE A 131 -3.47 24.23 -0.85
N GLU A 132 -4.42 24.18 0.09
CA GLU A 132 -4.68 25.28 1.01
C GLU A 132 -3.90 25.11 2.31
N VAL A 133 -3.30 26.20 2.79
CA VAL A 133 -2.63 26.25 4.10
C VAL A 133 -3.65 26.66 5.15
N LEU A 134 -4.07 25.72 5.99
CA LEU A 134 -5.13 25.92 7.00
C LEU A 134 -4.60 26.50 8.30
N GLY A 135 -3.43 26.03 8.75
CA GLY A 135 -2.90 26.30 10.08
C GLY A 135 -1.37 26.30 10.13
N SER A 136 -0.79 27.04 11.08
CA SER A 136 0.62 26.86 11.46
C SER A 136 0.80 26.93 12.96
N PHE A 137 1.35 25.86 13.53
CA PHE A 137 1.50 25.66 14.97
C PHE A 137 2.99 25.56 15.32
N LYS A 138 3.41 26.22 16.40
CA LYS A 138 4.78 26.05 16.90
C LYS A 138 4.89 24.69 17.57
N SER A 139 5.95 23.95 17.23
CA SER A 139 6.25 22.70 17.92
C SER A 139 6.79 22.99 19.32
N ALA A 140 6.18 22.41 20.35
CA ALA A 140 6.62 22.60 21.74
C ALA A 140 8.04 22.09 21.99
N SER A 141 8.51 21.12 21.19
CA SER A 141 9.78 20.41 21.39
C SER A 141 10.98 20.98 20.61
N SER A 142 10.78 21.86 19.62
CA SER A 142 11.89 22.32 18.77
C SER A 142 11.76 23.78 18.33
N ARG A 143 12.85 24.53 18.49
CA ARG A 143 12.96 25.95 18.11
C ARG A 143 13.10 26.17 16.60
N ASN A 144 13.48 25.11 15.88
CA ASN A 144 13.80 25.13 14.45
C ASN A 144 12.80 24.37 13.57
N SER A 145 11.60 24.06 14.10
CA SER A 145 10.51 23.49 13.30
C SER A 145 9.16 24.15 13.57
N VAL A 146 8.29 24.11 12.58
CA VAL A 146 6.89 24.56 12.64
C VAL A 146 6.03 23.48 12.01
N LEU A 147 4.89 23.19 12.63
CA LEU A 147 3.88 22.31 12.09
C LEU A 147 2.95 23.14 11.21
N VAL A 148 2.69 22.69 9.99
CA VAL A 148 1.84 23.36 9.01
C VAL A 148 0.75 22.40 8.61
N GLU A 149 -0.49 22.81 8.83
CA GLU A 149 -1.67 22.04 8.45
C GLU A 149 -2.11 22.44 7.04
N LEU A 150 -2.23 21.45 6.16
CA LEU A 150 -2.54 21.60 4.75
C LEU A 150 -3.82 20.83 4.40
N LEU A 151 -4.59 21.34 3.46
CA LEU A 151 -5.73 20.67 2.84
C LEU A 151 -5.45 20.48 1.35
N ALA A 152 -5.36 19.23 0.91
CA ALA A 152 -5.40 18.89 -0.51
C ALA A 152 -6.87 18.92 -0.98
N LYS A 153 -7.20 19.81 -1.93
CA LYS A 153 -8.52 19.83 -2.56
C LYS A 153 -8.68 18.69 -3.56
N ASP A 154 -9.94 18.45 -3.92
CA ASP A 154 -10.34 17.47 -4.93
C ASP A 154 -9.72 17.81 -6.30
N LEU A 155 -9.21 16.80 -7.00
CA LEU A 155 -8.70 16.95 -8.36
C LEU A 155 -9.84 17.18 -9.35
N ARG A 156 -9.51 17.79 -10.48
CA ARG A 156 -10.47 17.93 -11.59
C ARG A 156 -10.74 16.55 -12.20
N ARG A 157 -11.98 16.32 -12.63
CA ARG A 157 -12.39 15.06 -13.27
C ARG A 157 -11.45 14.69 -14.42
N GLY A 158 -10.80 13.54 -14.34
CA GLY A 158 -9.91 12.98 -15.37
C GLY A 158 -8.41 13.10 -15.07
N GLU A 159 -8.02 13.74 -13.97
CA GLU A 159 -6.62 13.84 -13.53
C GLU A 159 -6.36 12.84 -12.40
N ARG A 160 -5.49 11.84 -12.64
CA ARG A 160 -5.17 10.81 -11.63
C ARG A 160 -4.16 11.27 -10.58
N THR A 161 -3.23 12.16 -10.98
CA THR A 161 -2.16 12.65 -10.12
C THR A 161 -1.67 14.00 -10.60
N LYS A 162 -1.50 14.94 -9.69
CA LYS A 162 -0.89 16.24 -9.93
C LYS A 162 0.29 16.47 -9.03
N TYR A 163 1.32 17.13 -9.56
CA TYR A 163 2.54 17.44 -8.82
C TYR A 163 2.59 18.94 -8.51
N TYR A 164 3.01 19.24 -7.30
CA TYR A 164 3.16 20.60 -6.82
C TYR A 164 4.54 20.78 -6.20
N SER A 165 5.23 21.85 -6.56
CA SER A 165 6.51 22.23 -5.93
C SER A 165 6.27 23.25 -4.83
N MET A 166 7.08 23.17 -3.76
CA MET A 166 6.98 24.08 -2.62
C MET A 166 7.74 25.39 -2.86
N CYS A 167 7.13 26.49 -2.45
CA CYS A 167 7.73 27.81 -2.34
C CYS A 167 7.81 28.22 -0.87
N ALA A 168 8.95 28.81 -0.46
CA ALA A 168 9.08 29.39 0.87
C ALA A 168 9.56 30.84 0.81
N PHE A 169 9.06 31.65 1.74
CA PHE A 169 9.48 33.03 1.93
C PHE A 169 10.60 33.09 2.97
N ASP A 170 11.80 33.45 2.52
CA ASP A 170 12.98 33.61 3.38
C ASP A 170 12.82 34.84 4.31
N GLY A 171 11.94 35.79 3.97
CA GLY A 171 11.75 37.03 4.72
C GLY A 171 12.11 38.29 3.94
N SER A 172 12.86 38.10 2.86
CA SER A 172 13.26 39.13 1.90
C SER A 172 12.73 38.82 0.50
N LYS A 173 12.80 37.55 0.08
CA LYS A 173 12.36 37.07 -1.23
C LYS A 173 11.68 35.70 -1.13
N TRP A 174 10.87 35.38 -2.14
CA TRP A 174 10.32 34.05 -2.34
C TRP A 174 11.32 33.18 -3.11
N GLU A 175 11.61 32.01 -2.56
CA GLU A 175 12.46 31.00 -3.18
C GLU A 175 11.64 29.80 -3.64
N HIS A 176 11.99 29.28 -4.81
CA HIS A 176 11.33 28.14 -5.44
C HIS A 176 12.15 26.87 -5.24
N TYR A 177 11.62 25.89 -4.52
CA TYR A 177 12.27 24.62 -4.28
C TYR A 177 11.89 23.62 -5.38
N ARG A 178 12.70 23.57 -6.44
CA ARG A 178 12.48 22.71 -7.61
C ARG A 178 12.92 21.25 -7.42
N THR A 179 13.66 20.96 -6.35
CA THR A 179 14.14 19.61 -6.04
C THR A 179 12.97 18.69 -5.70
N ARG A 180 13.04 17.42 -6.14
CA ARG A 180 11.96 16.44 -5.95
C ARG A 180 11.59 16.20 -4.48
N ASP A 181 12.55 16.38 -3.57
CA ASP A 181 12.34 16.28 -2.11
C ASP A 181 11.34 17.30 -1.56
N PHE A 182 11.06 18.37 -2.34
CA PHE A 182 10.11 19.41 -1.98
C PHE A 182 8.82 19.37 -2.78
N TRP A 183 8.55 18.24 -3.44
CA TRP A 183 7.35 18.04 -4.22
C TRP A 183 6.27 17.35 -3.39
N VAL A 184 5.04 17.79 -3.61
CA VAL A 184 3.82 17.18 -3.10
C VAL A 184 3.00 16.72 -4.29
N ALA A 185 2.71 15.43 -4.37
CA ALA A 185 1.82 14.87 -5.36
C ALA A 185 0.43 14.68 -4.73
N VAL A 186 -0.60 15.27 -5.31
CA VAL A 186 -1.99 14.98 -4.92
C VAL A 186 -2.52 13.92 -5.86
N THR A 187 -2.95 12.79 -5.30
CA THR A 187 -3.48 11.64 -6.02
C THR A 187 -4.99 11.54 -5.82
N GLU A 188 -5.70 11.11 -6.85
CA GLU A 188 -7.15 10.83 -6.78
C GLU A 188 -7.44 9.89 -5.60
N SER A 189 -8.47 10.22 -4.82
CA SER A 189 -9.00 9.32 -3.81
C SER A 189 -9.71 8.24 -4.59
N SER A 190 -9.02 7.12 -4.83
CA SER A 190 -9.63 5.95 -5.47
C SER A 190 -10.88 5.63 -4.68
N ALA A 191 -12.06 5.97 -5.22
CA ALA A 191 -13.33 5.76 -4.57
C ALA A 191 -13.36 4.31 -4.12
N ALA A 192 -13.24 4.08 -2.81
CA ALA A 192 -13.46 2.77 -2.26
C ALA A 192 -14.83 2.36 -2.78
N PRO A 193 -14.99 1.18 -3.42
CA PRO A 193 -16.30 0.76 -3.85
C PRO A 193 -17.24 0.87 -2.66
N GLU A 194 -18.44 1.43 -2.88
CA GLU A 194 -19.41 1.62 -1.79
C GLU A 194 -19.47 0.34 -0.95
N VAL A 195 -19.46 0.48 0.37
CA VAL A 195 -19.35 -0.66 1.31
C VAL A 195 -20.38 -1.75 0.97
N TRP A 196 -21.54 -1.38 0.44
CA TRP A 196 -22.56 -2.29 -0.07
C TRP A 196 -22.09 -3.18 -1.23
N LEU A 197 -21.36 -2.63 -2.20
CA LEU A 197 -20.81 -3.38 -3.32
C LEU A 197 -19.71 -4.33 -2.82
N GLN A 198 -18.87 -3.90 -1.89
CA GLN A 198 -17.86 -4.76 -1.26
C GLN A 198 -18.50 -5.97 -0.57
N VAL A 199 -19.56 -5.74 0.23
CA VAL A 199 -20.30 -6.80 0.91
C VAL A 199 -20.98 -7.73 -0.10
N LEU A 200 -21.62 -7.18 -1.14
CA LEU A 200 -22.28 -7.97 -2.19
C LEU A 200 -21.28 -8.90 -2.90
N VAL A 201 -20.10 -8.38 -3.25
CA VAL A 201 -19.03 -9.18 -3.87
C VAL A 201 -18.55 -10.26 -2.92
N SER A 202 -18.33 -9.95 -1.63
CA SER A 202 -17.93 -10.96 -0.64
C SER A 202 -18.96 -12.07 -0.47
N VAL A 203 -20.26 -11.75 -0.40
CA VAL A 203 -21.34 -12.74 -0.34
C VAL A 203 -21.39 -13.59 -1.60
N LEU A 204 -21.20 -12.99 -2.78
CA LEU A 204 -21.18 -13.71 -4.05
C LEU A 204 -19.99 -14.69 -4.11
N LEU A 205 -18.78 -14.27 -3.72
CA LEU A 205 -17.61 -15.16 -3.68
C LEU A 205 -17.79 -16.30 -2.68
N LEU A 206 -18.34 -16.03 -1.50
CA LEU A 206 -18.68 -17.07 -0.52
C LEU A 206 -19.73 -18.05 -1.08
N GLY A 207 -20.76 -17.55 -1.75
CA GLY A 207 -21.78 -18.37 -2.39
C GLY A 207 -21.20 -19.24 -3.52
N LEU A 208 -20.29 -18.69 -4.33
CA LEU A 208 -19.58 -19.47 -5.34
C LEU A 208 -18.70 -20.55 -4.70
N SER A 209 -17.88 -20.21 -3.71
CA SER A 209 -17.07 -21.18 -2.94
C SER A 209 -17.93 -22.34 -2.43
N ALA A 210 -19.06 -22.02 -1.80
CA ALA A 210 -20.03 -22.99 -1.30
C ALA A 210 -20.58 -23.90 -2.42
N LEU A 211 -20.91 -23.33 -3.58
CA LEU A 211 -21.38 -24.09 -4.74
C LEU A 211 -20.30 -25.03 -5.29
N PHE A 212 -19.04 -24.59 -5.39
CA PHE A 212 -17.94 -25.43 -5.87
C PHE A 212 -17.68 -26.62 -4.96
N SER A 213 -17.62 -26.38 -3.64
CA SER A 213 -17.44 -27.43 -2.64
C SER A 213 -18.60 -28.42 -2.65
N GLY A 214 -19.84 -27.92 -2.68
CA GLY A 214 -21.04 -28.76 -2.77
C GLY A 214 -21.14 -29.57 -4.06
N LEU A 215 -20.75 -29.01 -5.20
CA LEU A 215 -20.70 -29.71 -6.48
C LEU A 215 -19.61 -30.78 -6.50
N ASN A 216 -18.43 -30.48 -5.97
CA ASN A 216 -17.33 -31.43 -5.86
C ASN A 216 -17.77 -32.66 -5.05
N LEU A 217 -18.37 -32.43 -3.88
CA LEU A 217 -18.90 -33.51 -3.04
C LEU A 217 -20.04 -34.28 -3.73
N SER A 218 -21.00 -33.57 -4.34
CA SER A 218 -22.14 -34.23 -5.00
C SER A 218 -21.71 -35.10 -6.17
N LEU A 219 -20.76 -34.63 -6.99
CA LEU A 219 -20.27 -35.41 -8.13
C LEU A 219 -19.40 -36.59 -7.72
N LEU A 220 -18.66 -36.47 -6.61
CA LEU A 220 -17.94 -37.60 -6.00
C LEU A 220 -18.89 -38.61 -5.36
N ALA A 221 -20.00 -38.14 -4.75
CA ALA A 221 -20.95 -38.98 -4.03
C ALA A 221 -21.87 -39.81 -4.94
N LEU A 222 -22.29 -39.26 -6.07
CA LEU A 222 -22.97 -40.07 -7.09
C LEU A 222 -21.93 -41.08 -7.62
N ASP A 223 -22.30 -42.29 -8.00
CA ASP A 223 -21.42 -43.23 -8.74
C ASP A 223 -22.00 -43.46 -10.15
N PRO A 224 -21.20 -43.59 -11.24
CA PRO A 224 -21.71 -43.97 -12.57
C PRO A 224 -22.70 -45.14 -12.55
N VAL A 225 -22.46 -46.16 -11.70
CA VAL A 225 -23.35 -47.31 -11.59
C VAL A 225 -24.69 -46.91 -10.97
N GLU A 226 -24.67 -46.15 -9.88
CA GLU A 226 -25.88 -45.65 -9.22
C GLU A 226 -26.71 -44.74 -10.15
N LEU A 227 -26.03 -43.89 -10.93
CA LEU A 227 -26.64 -43.05 -11.97
C LEU A 227 -27.36 -43.89 -13.03
N GLN A 228 -26.77 -45.01 -13.49
CA GLN A 228 -27.42 -45.90 -14.46
C GLN A 228 -28.65 -46.60 -13.87
N VAL A 229 -28.58 -47.03 -12.61
CA VAL A 229 -29.73 -47.60 -11.91
C VAL A 229 -30.86 -46.56 -11.81
N LEU A 230 -30.52 -45.32 -11.46
CA LEU A 230 -31.50 -44.23 -11.38
C LEU A 230 -32.12 -43.87 -12.74
N GLN A 231 -31.38 -44.03 -13.84
CA GLN A 231 -31.91 -43.80 -15.18
C GLN A 231 -32.92 -44.88 -15.62
N ASN A 232 -32.74 -46.11 -15.19
CA ASN A 232 -33.60 -47.23 -15.58
C ASN A 232 -34.78 -47.43 -14.63
N SER A 233 -34.60 -47.16 -13.34
CA SER A 233 -35.57 -47.49 -12.29
C SER A 233 -36.09 -46.28 -11.51
N GLY A 234 -35.55 -45.08 -11.76
CA GLY A 234 -35.97 -43.85 -11.07
C GLY A 234 -37.25 -43.23 -11.64
N THR A 235 -37.75 -42.19 -10.97
CA THR A 235 -38.89 -41.40 -11.46
C THR A 235 -38.54 -40.58 -12.71
N ASP A 236 -39.51 -40.21 -13.54
CA ASP A 236 -39.26 -39.44 -14.79
C ASP A 236 -38.38 -38.18 -14.58
N LYS A 237 -38.53 -37.52 -13.44
CA LYS A 237 -37.72 -36.35 -13.05
C LYS A 237 -36.28 -36.74 -12.73
N GLU A 238 -36.07 -37.78 -11.94
CA GLU A 238 -34.75 -38.29 -11.57
C GLU A 238 -34.01 -38.87 -12.77
N GLN A 239 -34.70 -39.58 -13.67
CA GLN A 239 -34.11 -40.09 -14.90
C GLN A 239 -33.55 -38.97 -15.78
N ASN A 240 -34.28 -37.85 -15.90
CA ASN A 240 -33.82 -36.70 -16.68
C ASN A 240 -32.62 -36.00 -16.01
N TYR A 241 -32.61 -35.90 -14.68
CA TYR A 241 -31.47 -35.38 -13.93
C TYR A 241 -30.23 -36.27 -14.08
N ALA A 242 -30.39 -37.58 -13.94
CA ALA A 242 -29.32 -38.55 -14.08
C ALA A 242 -28.72 -38.52 -15.50
N ARG A 243 -29.55 -38.46 -16.56
CA ARG A 243 -29.06 -38.34 -17.95
C ARG A 243 -28.23 -37.07 -18.19
N LYS A 244 -28.64 -35.93 -17.62
CA LYS A 244 -27.90 -34.67 -17.74
C LYS A 244 -26.55 -34.72 -17.03
N ILE A 245 -26.50 -35.31 -15.84
CA ILE A 245 -25.29 -35.41 -15.03
C ILE A 245 -24.31 -36.42 -15.64
N GLU A 246 -24.79 -37.57 -16.13
CA GLU A 246 -23.97 -38.60 -16.76
C GLU A 246 -23.17 -38.05 -17.95
N SER A 247 -23.81 -37.23 -18.80
CA SER A 247 -23.14 -36.60 -19.95
C SER A 247 -21.92 -35.77 -19.54
N VAL A 248 -21.99 -35.08 -18.40
CA VAL A 248 -20.90 -34.26 -17.88
C VAL A 248 -19.86 -35.11 -17.16
N ARG A 249 -20.31 -36.13 -16.42
CA ARG A 249 -19.43 -37.06 -15.70
C ARG A 249 -18.65 -38.00 -16.61
N ARG A 250 -19.05 -38.20 -17.87
CA ARG A 250 -18.25 -38.96 -18.84
C ARG A 250 -16.79 -38.46 -18.95
N HIS A 251 -16.55 -37.17 -18.64
CA HIS A 251 -15.22 -36.57 -18.52
C HIS A 251 -14.85 -36.30 -17.05
N GLY A 252 -15.09 -37.28 -16.17
CA GLY A 252 -15.10 -37.12 -14.71
C GLY A 252 -13.84 -36.45 -14.14
N ASN A 253 -12.66 -36.88 -14.57
CA ASN A 253 -11.39 -36.31 -14.08
C ASN A 253 -11.22 -34.83 -14.45
N TYR A 254 -11.67 -34.45 -15.64
CA TYR A 254 -11.66 -33.05 -16.09
C TYR A 254 -12.64 -32.18 -15.30
N VAL A 255 -13.84 -32.70 -15.03
CA VAL A 255 -14.84 -32.02 -14.19
C VAL A 255 -14.32 -31.86 -12.76
N LEU A 256 -13.80 -32.93 -12.18
CA LEU A 256 -13.25 -32.94 -10.83
C LEU A 256 -12.11 -31.94 -10.70
N CYS A 257 -11.14 -31.99 -11.61
CA CYS A 257 -10.02 -31.05 -11.65
C CYS A 257 -10.49 -29.59 -11.78
N THR A 258 -11.45 -29.33 -12.65
CA THR A 258 -12.03 -28.00 -12.83
C THR A 258 -12.68 -27.47 -11.55
N LEU A 259 -13.46 -28.30 -10.86
CA LEU A 259 -14.14 -27.89 -9.63
C LEU A 259 -13.16 -27.69 -8.47
N LEU A 260 -12.16 -28.57 -8.32
CA LEU A 260 -11.11 -28.43 -7.32
C LEU A 260 -10.28 -27.15 -7.55
N LEU A 261 -9.87 -26.90 -8.79
CA LEU A 261 -9.13 -25.70 -9.15
C LEU A 261 -9.98 -24.43 -8.93
N GLY A 262 -11.24 -24.45 -9.35
CA GLY A 262 -12.17 -23.35 -9.15
C GLY A 262 -12.38 -23.02 -7.68
N ASN A 263 -12.57 -24.04 -6.84
CA ASN A 263 -12.66 -23.87 -5.39
C ASN A 263 -11.41 -23.22 -4.80
N ALA A 264 -10.23 -23.71 -5.18
CA ALA A 264 -8.96 -23.15 -4.71
C ALA A 264 -8.77 -21.67 -5.12
N ILE A 265 -9.08 -21.34 -6.38
CA ILE A 265 -8.98 -19.97 -6.90
C ILE A 265 -9.95 -19.04 -6.18
N ILE A 266 -11.20 -19.44 -5.96
CA ILE A 266 -12.20 -18.59 -5.31
C ILE A 266 -11.90 -18.40 -3.83
N ASN A 267 -11.48 -19.45 -3.13
CA ASN A 267 -11.10 -19.34 -1.73
C ASN A 267 -9.88 -18.41 -1.55
N ALA A 268 -8.87 -18.53 -2.43
CA ALA A 268 -7.73 -17.61 -2.44
C ALA A 268 -8.14 -16.17 -2.78
N SER A 269 -9.00 -15.99 -3.79
CA SER A 269 -9.48 -14.68 -4.21
C SER A 269 -10.29 -14.00 -3.11
N LEU A 270 -11.16 -14.76 -2.42
CA LEU A 270 -11.95 -14.29 -1.29
C LEU A 270 -11.05 -13.86 -0.11
N ALA A 271 -10.01 -14.64 0.20
CA ALA A 271 -9.07 -14.30 1.26
C ALA A 271 -8.32 -12.99 0.98
N VAL A 272 -7.82 -12.82 -0.25
CA VAL A 272 -7.16 -11.57 -0.67
C VAL A 272 -8.14 -10.40 -0.64
N TRP A 273 -9.36 -10.59 -1.13
CA TRP A 273 -10.41 -9.56 -1.15
C TRP A 273 -10.78 -9.10 0.26
N MET A 274 -10.98 -10.02 1.19
CA MET A 274 -11.29 -9.68 2.59
C MET A 274 -10.13 -8.91 3.25
N CYS A 275 -8.88 -9.27 2.95
CA CYS A 275 -7.71 -8.54 3.46
C CYS A 275 -7.67 -7.09 2.98
N GLN A 276 -8.09 -6.82 1.74
CA GLN A 276 -8.17 -5.46 1.21
C GLN A 276 -9.28 -4.63 1.87
N ILE A 277 -10.41 -5.25 2.22
CA ILE A 277 -11.54 -4.55 2.86
C ILE A 277 -11.21 -4.18 4.32
N LEU A 278 -10.71 -5.14 5.10
CA LEU A 278 -10.55 -4.93 6.54
C LEU A 278 -9.26 -4.18 6.91
N GLY A 279 -8.27 -4.13 6.02
CA GLY A 279 -6.97 -3.47 6.26
C GLY A 279 -6.10 -4.10 7.36
N MET A 280 -6.67 -4.95 8.21
CA MET A 280 -6.02 -5.71 9.27
C MET A 280 -5.82 -7.16 8.84
N THR A 281 -4.57 -7.53 8.50
CA THR A 281 -4.25 -8.84 7.91
C THR A 281 -4.68 -10.02 8.79
N TRP A 282 -4.43 -9.97 10.11
CA TRP A 282 -4.72 -11.10 11.00
C TRP A 282 -6.23 -11.31 11.21
N LEU A 283 -6.97 -10.24 11.48
CA LEU A 283 -8.41 -10.30 11.74
C LEU A 283 -9.16 -10.73 10.47
N SER A 284 -8.77 -10.18 9.32
CA SER A 284 -9.31 -10.58 8.02
C SER A 284 -9.11 -12.06 7.73
N THR A 285 -7.91 -12.57 7.96
CA THR A 285 -7.58 -13.97 7.69
C THR A 285 -8.44 -14.90 8.54
N VAL A 286 -8.61 -14.59 9.83
CA VAL A 286 -9.43 -15.40 10.75
C VAL A 286 -10.90 -15.38 10.33
N ILE A 287 -11.47 -14.21 10.07
CA ILE A 287 -12.88 -14.08 9.65
C ILE A 287 -13.11 -14.81 8.32
N CYS A 288 -12.22 -14.65 7.35
CA CYS A 288 -12.31 -15.33 6.07
C CYS A 288 -12.22 -16.85 6.22
N ALA A 289 -11.27 -17.35 7.03
CA ALA A 289 -11.12 -18.78 7.26
C ALA A 289 -12.38 -19.40 7.89
N PHE A 290 -12.95 -18.76 8.91
CA PHE A 290 -14.21 -19.21 9.51
C PHE A 290 -15.39 -19.14 8.53
N GLY A 291 -15.46 -18.08 7.71
CA GLY A 291 -16.47 -17.94 6.67
C GLY A 291 -16.41 -19.07 5.64
N ILE A 292 -15.22 -19.36 5.10
CA ILE A 292 -15.01 -20.46 4.15
C ILE A 292 -15.34 -21.80 4.80
N PHE A 293 -14.89 -22.04 6.03
CA PHE A 293 -15.13 -23.31 6.72
C PHE A 293 -16.61 -23.57 6.99
N PHE A 294 -17.32 -22.63 7.62
CA PHE A 294 -18.74 -22.83 7.96
C PHE A 294 -19.66 -22.70 6.74
N ILE A 295 -19.49 -21.64 5.94
CA ILE A 295 -20.40 -21.33 4.85
C ILE A 295 -19.97 -22.02 3.55
N GLY A 296 -18.67 -22.10 3.28
CA GLY A 296 -18.12 -22.70 2.07
C GLY A 296 -18.01 -24.23 2.11
N GLU A 297 -17.88 -24.85 3.28
CA GLU A 297 -17.69 -26.31 3.38
C GLU A 297 -18.81 -27.01 4.16
N ILE A 298 -19.06 -26.62 5.41
CA ILE A 298 -20.02 -27.33 6.28
C ILE A 298 -21.45 -27.25 5.73
N LEU A 299 -21.91 -26.05 5.38
CA LEU A 299 -23.26 -25.86 4.86
C LEU A 299 -23.48 -26.66 3.56
N PRO A 300 -22.65 -26.53 2.51
CA PRO A 300 -22.80 -27.30 1.28
C PRO A 300 -22.72 -28.80 1.49
N HIS A 301 -21.83 -29.27 2.38
CA HIS A 301 -21.71 -30.68 2.69
C HIS A 301 -23.02 -31.25 3.25
N SER A 302 -23.65 -30.53 4.18
CA SER A 302 -24.93 -30.94 4.77
C SER A 302 -26.07 -31.02 3.74
N VAL A 303 -26.10 -30.09 2.78
CA VAL A 303 -27.16 -30.03 1.76
C VAL A 303 -26.89 -31.02 0.63
N ALA A 304 -25.65 -31.12 0.15
CA ALA A 304 -25.22 -32.04 -0.90
C ALA A 304 -25.44 -33.51 -0.50
N SER A 305 -25.25 -33.85 0.78
CA SER A 305 -25.54 -35.19 1.31
C SER A 305 -27.01 -35.59 1.16
N ARG A 306 -27.96 -34.64 1.18
CA ARG A 306 -29.41 -34.93 1.08
C ARG A 306 -29.99 -34.71 -0.31
N HIS A 307 -29.48 -33.74 -1.06
CA HIS A 307 -30.07 -33.29 -2.33
C HIS A 307 -29.04 -33.18 -3.47
N GLY A 308 -27.94 -33.94 -3.42
CA GLY A 308 -26.83 -33.85 -4.38
C GLY A 308 -27.27 -33.99 -5.84
N LEU A 309 -28.15 -34.95 -6.16
CA LEU A 309 -28.67 -35.16 -7.53
C LEU A 309 -29.46 -33.93 -8.04
N ALA A 310 -30.31 -33.35 -7.21
CA ALA A 310 -31.11 -32.18 -7.57
C ALA A 310 -30.23 -30.92 -7.76
N ILE A 311 -29.23 -30.74 -6.90
CA ILE A 311 -28.32 -29.59 -6.98
C ILE A 311 -27.44 -29.70 -8.22
N ALA A 312 -26.78 -30.84 -8.41
CA ALA A 312 -25.89 -31.06 -9.56
C ALA A 312 -26.61 -30.93 -10.91
N SER A 313 -27.88 -31.37 -10.99
CA SER A 313 -28.66 -31.23 -12.22
C SER A 313 -29.12 -29.80 -12.49
N LYS A 314 -29.41 -29.00 -11.46
CA LYS A 314 -29.80 -27.59 -11.60
C LYS A 314 -28.61 -26.69 -11.93
N THR A 315 -27.44 -26.97 -11.38
CA THR A 315 -26.21 -26.21 -11.63
C THR A 315 -25.41 -26.70 -12.83
N ILE A 316 -25.93 -27.67 -13.61
CA ILE A 316 -25.24 -28.25 -14.77
C ILE A 316 -24.76 -27.21 -15.79
N TRP A 317 -25.51 -26.12 -15.97
CA TRP A 317 -25.13 -25.03 -16.86
C TRP A 317 -23.94 -24.25 -16.32
N VAL A 318 -23.91 -24.01 -15.00
CA VAL A 318 -22.79 -23.37 -14.30
C VAL A 318 -21.54 -24.26 -14.41
N THR A 319 -21.66 -25.56 -14.16
CA THR A 319 -20.53 -26.50 -14.28
C THR A 319 -19.94 -26.52 -15.70
N ARG A 320 -20.78 -26.45 -16.74
CA ARG A 320 -20.32 -26.35 -18.14
C ARG A 320 -19.63 -25.02 -18.44
N LEU A 321 -20.17 -23.90 -17.95
CA LEU A 321 -19.54 -22.58 -18.08
C LEU A 321 -18.14 -22.58 -17.45
N LEU A 322 -18.02 -23.19 -16.26
CA LEU A 322 -16.77 -23.28 -15.54
C LEU A 322 -15.73 -24.15 -16.25
N MET A 323 -16.16 -25.26 -16.86
CA MET A 323 -15.28 -26.05 -17.73
C MET A 323 -14.74 -25.23 -18.90
N VAL A 324 -15.60 -24.48 -19.59
CA VAL A 324 -15.15 -23.64 -20.72
C VAL A 324 -14.17 -22.56 -20.26
N LEU A 325 -14.44 -21.92 -19.12
CA LEU A 325 -13.55 -20.90 -18.54
C LEU A 325 -12.21 -21.48 -18.08
N SER A 326 -12.23 -22.64 -17.43
CA SER A 326 -11.04 -23.30 -16.91
C SER A 326 -10.28 -24.11 -17.97
N PHE A 327 -10.85 -24.30 -19.16
CA PHE A 327 -10.31 -25.10 -20.25
C PHE A 327 -8.80 -24.95 -20.49
N PRO A 328 -8.22 -23.73 -20.62
CA PRO A 328 -6.78 -23.60 -20.89
C PRO A 328 -5.88 -24.15 -19.79
N ILE A 329 -6.35 -24.20 -18.53
CA ILE A 329 -5.57 -24.60 -17.36
C ILE A 329 -5.96 -26.01 -16.89
N SER A 330 -7.26 -26.28 -16.77
CA SER A 330 -7.77 -27.57 -16.28
C SER A 330 -7.60 -28.71 -17.29
N TYR A 331 -7.58 -28.44 -18.60
CA TYR A 331 -7.37 -29.49 -19.60
C TYR A 331 -5.98 -30.17 -19.50
N PRO A 332 -4.84 -29.42 -19.46
CA PRO A 332 -3.54 -30.07 -19.31
C PRO A 332 -3.37 -30.75 -17.94
N ILE A 333 -3.92 -30.18 -16.87
CA ILE A 333 -3.87 -30.78 -15.53
C ILE A 333 -4.68 -32.08 -15.50
N SER A 334 -5.91 -32.08 -16.07
CA SER A 334 -6.72 -33.28 -16.19
C SER A 334 -6.00 -34.37 -16.99
N LYS A 335 -5.39 -34.00 -18.13
CA LYS A 335 -4.65 -34.96 -18.96
C LYS A 335 -3.44 -35.55 -18.24
N LEU A 336 -2.75 -34.73 -17.43
CA LEU A 336 -1.65 -35.20 -16.58
C LEU A 336 -2.17 -36.18 -15.51
N LEU A 337 -3.28 -35.85 -14.84
CA LEU A 337 -3.93 -36.75 -13.90
C LEU A 337 -4.39 -38.05 -14.58
N ASP A 338 -4.97 -37.97 -15.77
CA ASP A 338 -5.38 -39.15 -16.55
C ASP A 338 -4.18 -40.04 -16.89
N LEU A 339 -3.03 -39.46 -17.25
CA LEU A 339 -1.82 -40.24 -17.52
C LEU A 339 -1.30 -40.95 -16.27
N ILE A 340 -1.34 -40.29 -15.10
CA ILE A 340 -0.86 -40.87 -13.83
C ILE A 340 -1.85 -41.91 -13.30
N LEU A 341 -3.14 -41.58 -13.23
CA LEU A 341 -4.19 -42.50 -12.74
C LEU A 341 -4.38 -43.69 -13.68
N ASN A 342 -4.27 -43.52 -15.00
CA ASN A 342 -4.41 -44.66 -15.91
C ASN A 342 -3.22 -45.62 -15.80
N GLN A 343 -2.03 -45.14 -15.39
CA GLN A 343 -0.90 -46.00 -15.02
C GLN A 343 -1.16 -46.76 -13.70
N GLU A 344 -1.79 -46.13 -12.71
CA GLU A 344 -2.13 -46.77 -11.42
C GLU A 344 -3.30 -47.76 -11.55
N ILE A 345 -4.39 -47.37 -12.22
CA ILE A 345 -5.58 -48.22 -12.42
C ILE A 345 -5.23 -49.42 -13.31
N SER A 346 -4.41 -49.26 -14.37
CA SER A 346 -3.95 -50.40 -15.17
C SER A 346 -3.16 -51.42 -14.34
N ASN A 347 -2.36 -50.95 -13.37
CA ASN A 347 -1.61 -51.82 -12.46
C ASN A 347 -2.53 -52.53 -11.45
N PHE A 348 -3.52 -51.84 -10.88
CA PHE A 348 -4.50 -52.44 -9.97
C PHE A 348 -5.42 -53.43 -10.68
N TYR A 349 -6.00 -53.07 -11.82
CA TYR A 349 -6.92 -53.93 -12.56
C TYR A 349 -6.22 -55.19 -13.08
N THR A 350 -4.95 -55.08 -13.49
CA THR A 350 -4.15 -56.24 -13.92
C THR A 350 -3.86 -57.18 -12.74
N ARG A 351 -3.61 -56.65 -11.54
CA ARG A 351 -3.45 -57.44 -10.30
C ARG A 351 -4.72 -58.18 -9.90
N GLU A 352 -5.88 -57.50 -9.92
CA GLU A 352 -7.16 -58.11 -9.58
C GLU A 352 -7.58 -59.16 -10.63
N LYS A 353 -7.43 -58.88 -11.93
CA LYS A 353 -7.67 -59.88 -12.99
C LYS A 353 -6.72 -61.08 -12.90
N LEU A 354 -5.44 -60.87 -12.56
CA LEU A 354 -4.49 -61.96 -12.33
C LEU A 354 -4.88 -62.81 -11.13
N LEU A 355 -5.38 -62.18 -10.05
CA LEU A 355 -5.86 -62.88 -8.86
C LEU A 355 -7.18 -63.63 -9.09
N GLU A 356 -8.07 -63.11 -9.94
CA GLU A 356 -9.28 -63.81 -10.36
C GLU A 356 -8.99 -64.99 -11.30
N MET A 357 -7.99 -64.88 -12.18
CA MET A 357 -7.60 -65.99 -13.07
C MET A 357 -6.80 -67.09 -12.38
N LEU A 358 -6.23 -66.82 -11.19
CA LEU A 358 -5.52 -67.80 -10.36
C LEU A 358 -6.43 -68.53 -9.37
N ARG A 359 -7.69 -68.11 -9.25
CA ARG A 359 -8.71 -68.71 -8.38
C ARG A 359 -9.68 -69.53 -9.21
#